data_AF-A0ABD0LSZ3-F1
#
_entry.id   AF-A0ABD0LSZ3-F1
#
_cell.length_a   1.000
_cell.length_b   1.000
_cell.length_c   1.000
_cell.angle_alpha   90.00
_cell.angle_beta   90.00
_cell.angle_gamma   90.00
#
_symmetry.space_group_name_H-M   'P 1'
#
loop_
_entity.id
_entity.type
_entity.pdbx_description
1 polymer ?
#
loop_
_entity_poly.entity_id
_entity_poly.type
_entity_poly.pdbx_seq_one_letter_code
_entity_poly.pdbx_strand_id
1 'polypeptide(L)'
;MNMKINLSLLTLALSAVWADDGGWHTDEDKLLATPGPCTIEVRDAEDLTQEEFLSRYAFSQPVVIKGATDNSAFINDCKREVMLKKYGAKVIRLSSANTYSYRKVDVTLDKYVQEIMKPQTLGMLGNETFYWFGDNNYTEWQELFDKYIPPPYSLPGLTGVYSFGLAGAGTGVPFHFHGPGFGEVIYGRKRWFMLPPEKTPHFHPNRTTLQWLYEDYPELHPLDGPLECTINQGELIYFPDRWWHGTLNIDTSVFISTFLG
;
A
#
# COMPACT_ATOMS: atom_id res chain seq x y z
N MET A 1 -6.23 30.47 53.94
CA MET A 1 -5.96 29.15 53.32
C MET A 1 -6.16 29.32 51.83
N ASN A 2 -5.06 29.25 51.07
CA ASN A 2 -4.97 29.60 49.65
C ASN A 2 -5.70 28.58 48.78
N MET A 3 -6.45 29.04 47.78
CA MET A 3 -6.78 28.22 46.61
C MET A 3 -6.43 29.03 45.36
N LYS A 4 -5.19 28.85 44.89
CA LYS A 4 -4.76 29.30 43.57
C LYS A 4 -5.34 28.31 42.56
N ILE A 5 -6.24 28.78 41.70
CA ILE A 5 -6.69 28.03 40.52
C ILE A 5 -5.60 28.21 39.47
N ASN A 6 -4.88 27.12 39.18
CA ASN A 6 -3.83 27.10 38.16
C ASN A 6 -4.49 26.97 36.79
N LEU A 7 -4.43 28.05 36.01
CA LEU A 7 -4.80 28.09 34.59
C LEU A 7 -3.58 27.70 33.76
N SER A 8 -3.38 26.42 33.47
CA SER A 8 -2.52 25.98 32.34
C SER A 8 -2.54 24.46 32.21
N LEU A 9 -3.22 23.99 31.16
CA LEU A 9 -2.79 22.95 30.22
C LEU A 9 -4.03 22.63 29.38
N LEU A 10 -4.28 23.47 28.38
CA LEU A 10 -5.10 23.07 27.25
C LEU A 10 -4.22 22.11 26.44
N THR A 11 -4.30 20.82 26.74
CA THR A 11 -3.86 19.80 25.79
C THR A 11 -4.78 19.91 24.58
N LEU A 12 -4.27 20.48 23.48
CA LEU A 12 -4.86 20.23 22.17
C LEU A 12 -4.72 18.72 21.90
N ALA A 13 -5.72 17.96 22.32
CA ALA A 13 -6.01 16.71 21.65
C ALA A 13 -6.46 17.09 20.24
N LEU A 14 -5.54 17.08 19.28
CA LEU A 14 -5.94 16.88 17.90
C LEU A 14 -6.75 15.59 17.91
N SER A 15 -8.06 15.70 17.77
CA SER A 15 -8.86 14.58 17.35
C SER A 15 -8.33 14.21 15.97
N ALA A 16 -7.53 13.15 15.90
CA ALA A 16 -7.36 12.43 14.65
C ALA A 16 -8.78 12.06 14.24
N VAL A 17 -9.32 12.77 13.24
CA VAL A 17 -10.52 12.31 12.55
C VAL A 17 -10.10 10.98 11.95
N TRP A 18 -10.53 9.89 12.56
CA TRP A 18 -10.30 8.56 12.02
C TRP A 18 -10.95 8.55 10.64
N ALA A 19 -10.12 8.46 9.60
CA ALA A 19 -10.62 8.31 8.24
C ALA A 19 -11.53 7.08 8.20
N ASP A 20 -12.66 7.18 7.48
CA ASP A 20 -13.57 6.06 7.26
C ASP A 20 -12.78 4.88 6.66
N ASP A 21 -12.67 3.77 7.41
CA ASP A 21 -11.95 2.57 6.98
C ASP A 21 -12.75 1.69 6.00
N GLY A 22 -13.96 2.12 5.62
CA GLY A 22 -14.83 1.40 4.70
C GLY A 22 -15.36 0.08 5.24
N GLY A 23 -15.26 -0.14 6.56
CA GLY A 23 -15.57 -1.40 7.23
C GLY A 23 -14.42 -2.40 7.23
N TRP A 24 -13.22 -2.01 6.79
CA TRP A 24 -12.01 -2.83 6.79
C TRP A 24 -11.20 -2.67 8.09
N HIS A 25 -11.90 -2.80 9.22
CA HIS A 25 -11.32 -2.54 10.54
C HIS A 25 -10.17 -3.50 10.87
N THR A 26 -9.17 -2.98 11.58
CA THR A 26 -8.13 -3.78 12.24
C THR A 26 -8.04 -3.35 13.69
N ASP A 27 -8.20 -4.31 14.61
CA ASP A 27 -8.09 -4.05 16.04
C ASP A 27 -6.70 -3.49 16.39
N GLU A 28 -6.65 -2.48 17.26
CA GLU A 28 -5.40 -1.78 17.60
C GLU A 28 -4.32 -2.71 18.17
N ASP A 29 -4.71 -3.73 18.95
CA ASP A 29 -3.78 -4.72 19.53
C ASP A 29 -3.18 -5.68 18.48
N LYS A 30 -3.70 -5.67 17.25
CA LYS A 30 -3.19 -6.44 16.11
C LYS A 30 -2.32 -5.62 15.16
N LEU A 31 -2.23 -4.30 15.37
CA LEU A 31 -1.36 -3.43 14.57
C LEU A 31 0.09 -3.59 15.03
N LEU A 32 0.81 -4.48 14.35
CA LEU A 32 2.24 -4.67 14.57
C LEU A 32 3.11 -3.71 13.76
N ALA A 33 2.56 -2.97 12.80
CA ALA A 33 3.31 -1.96 12.07
C ALA A 33 2.78 -0.57 12.42
N THR A 34 3.67 0.43 12.39
CA THR A 34 3.30 1.83 12.59
C THR A 34 3.71 2.66 11.37
N PRO A 35 3.04 3.82 11.14
CA PRO A 35 3.50 4.77 10.17
C PRO A 35 4.97 5.15 10.39
N GLY A 36 5.75 5.11 9.32
CA GLY A 36 7.15 5.54 9.31
C GLY A 36 7.32 7.03 8.99
N PRO A 37 8.55 7.55 9.03
CA PRO A 37 8.84 8.86 8.44
C PRO A 37 8.55 8.85 6.94
N CYS A 38 8.44 10.03 6.35
CA CYS A 38 8.36 10.20 4.90
C CYS A 38 9.60 10.96 4.41
N THR A 39 10.53 10.23 3.81
CA THR A 39 11.76 10.74 3.19
C THR A 39 11.66 10.78 1.66
N ILE A 40 10.62 10.18 1.08
CA ILE A 40 10.25 10.36 -0.34
C ILE A 40 9.66 11.75 -0.53
N GLU A 41 10.03 12.43 -1.62
CA GLU A 41 9.45 13.74 -1.95
C GLU A 41 7.93 13.63 -2.11
N VAL A 42 7.20 14.57 -1.51
CA VAL A 42 5.74 14.64 -1.57
C VAL A 42 5.34 15.84 -2.42
N ARG A 43 4.45 15.63 -3.37
CA ARG A 43 3.92 16.67 -4.27
C ARG A 43 2.40 16.67 -4.25
N ASP A 44 1.80 17.84 -4.32
CA ASP A 44 0.40 17.97 -4.69
C ASP A 44 0.27 17.91 -6.22
N ALA A 45 -0.72 17.19 -6.72
CA ALA A 45 -0.92 17.00 -8.16
C ALA A 45 -1.21 18.33 -8.88
N GLU A 46 -1.82 19.29 -8.19
CA GLU A 46 -2.06 20.65 -8.69
C GLU A 46 -0.77 21.37 -9.09
N ASP A 47 0.34 21.02 -8.43
CA ASP A 47 1.66 21.64 -8.62
C ASP A 47 2.64 20.77 -9.41
N LEU A 48 2.24 19.58 -9.87
CA LEU A 48 3.10 18.65 -10.59
C LEU A 48 2.59 18.46 -12.02
N THR A 49 3.25 19.12 -12.97
CA THR A 49 2.94 18.97 -14.40
C THR A 49 3.47 17.66 -14.98
N GLN A 50 2.89 17.20 -16.08
CA GLN A 50 3.39 16.04 -16.83
C GLN A 50 4.85 16.21 -17.30
N GLU A 51 5.25 17.42 -17.71
CA GLU A 51 6.63 17.70 -18.15
C GLU A 51 7.62 17.62 -16.99
N GLU A 52 7.25 18.17 -15.83
CA GLU A 52 8.07 18.05 -14.63
C GLU A 52 8.13 16.60 -14.15
N PHE A 53 7.01 15.88 -14.19
CA PHE A 53 6.96 14.46 -13.85
C PHE A 53 7.96 13.64 -14.67
N LEU A 54 7.96 13.82 -16.00
CA LEU A 54 8.89 13.13 -16.91
C LEU A 54 10.35 13.49 -16.68
N SER A 55 10.65 14.76 -16.46
CA SER A 55 12.03 15.24 -16.33
C SER A 55 12.65 14.97 -14.96
N ARG A 56 11.87 15.01 -13.87
CA ARG A 56 12.38 14.87 -12.49
C ARG A 56 12.16 13.50 -11.86
N TYR A 57 11.16 12.73 -12.27
CA TYR A 57 10.76 11.51 -11.53
C TYR A 57 10.71 10.25 -12.39
N ALA A 58 10.11 10.30 -13.59
CA ALA A 58 9.76 9.12 -14.39
C ALA A 58 10.91 8.11 -14.65
N PHE A 59 12.16 8.57 -14.64
CA PHE A 59 13.33 7.72 -14.91
C PHE A 59 14.42 7.81 -13.83
N SER A 60 14.13 8.49 -12.72
CA SER A 60 15.15 8.93 -11.77
C SER A 60 14.83 8.53 -10.35
N GLN A 61 13.67 8.93 -9.80
CA GLN A 61 13.37 8.81 -8.37
C GLN A 61 11.87 8.69 -8.08
N PRO A 62 11.49 8.04 -6.96
CA PRO A 62 10.10 7.94 -6.54
C PRO A 62 9.53 9.27 -6.06
N VAL A 63 8.20 9.38 -6.07
CA VAL A 63 7.47 10.54 -5.56
C VAL A 63 6.12 10.08 -5.00
N VAL A 64 5.70 10.69 -3.89
CA VAL A 64 4.34 10.58 -3.37
C VAL A 64 3.51 11.74 -3.91
N ILE A 65 2.34 11.46 -4.46
CA ILE A 65 1.49 12.45 -5.11
C ILE A 65 0.12 12.48 -4.42
N LYS A 66 -0.31 13.66 -3.99
CA LYS A 66 -1.58 13.90 -3.31
C LYS A 66 -2.58 14.56 -4.24
N GLY A 67 -3.87 14.24 -4.06
CA GLY A 67 -4.95 14.89 -4.78
C GLY A 67 -4.93 14.67 -6.30
N ALA A 68 -4.35 13.55 -6.76
CA ALA A 68 -4.16 13.28 -8.18
C ALA A 68 -5.45 12.83 -8.90
N THR A 69 -6.38 12.22 -8.18
CA THR A 69 -7.59 11.60 -8.73
C THR A 69 -8.77 11.78 -7.78
N ASP A 70 -9.98 11.91 -8.34
CA ASP A 70 -11.23 11.85 -7.56
C ASP A 70 -11.85 10.46 -7.72
N ASN A 71 -11.36 9.51 -6.92
CA ASN A 71 -11.84 8.13 -6.91
C ASN A 71 -13.05 7.91 -5.98
N SER A 72 -13.84 8.94 -5.65
CA SER A 72 -14.93 8.83 -4.66
C SER A 72 -15.93 7.70 -4.95
N ALA A 73 -16.33 7.52 -6.22
CA ALA A 73 -17.23 6.45 -6.63
C ALA A 73 -16.59 5.06 -6.48
N PHE A 74 -15.32 4.93 -6.86
CA PHE A 74 -14.54 3.70 -6.74
C PHE A 74 -14.29 3.32 -5.27
N ILE A 75 -13.94 4.31 -4.42
CA ILE A 75 -13.79 4.15 -2.98
C ILE A 75 -15.08 3.60 -2.37
N ASN A 76 -16.25 4.16 -2.71
CA ASN A 76 -17.52 3.67 -2.18
C ASN A 76 -17.82 2.21 -2.59
N ASP A 77 -17.50 1.82 -3.82
CA ASP A 77 -17.65 0.43 -4.28
C ASP A 77 -16.64 -0.53 -3.63
N CYS A 78 -15.54 -0.02 -3.08
CA CYS A 78 -14.53 -0.77 -2.35
C CYS A 78 -14.84 -0.96 -0.86
N LYS A 79 -15.97 -0.45 -0.34
CA LYS A 79 -16.41 -0.72 1.03
C LYS A 79 -16.67 -2.20 1.26
N ARG A 80 -16.35 -2.71 2.46
CA ARG A 80 -16.48 -4.13 2.81
C ARG A 80 -17.86 -4.71 2.49
N GLU A 81 -18.91 -4.04 2.96
CA GLU A 81 -20.28 -4.51 2.74
C GLU A 81 -20.65 -4.55 1.25
N VAL A 82 -20.27 -3.50 0.49
CA VAL A 82 -20.56 -3.40 -0.95
C VAL A 82 -19.83 -4.48 -1.72
N MET A 83 -18.54 -4.66 -1.45
CA MET A 83 -17.72 -5.70 -2.07
C MET A 83 -18.24 -7.11 -1.78
N LEU A 84 -18.56 -7.43 -0.52
CA LEU A 84 -19.06 -8.76 -0.16
C LEU A 84 -20.44 -9.03 -0.75
N LYS A 85 -21.34 -8.05 -0.73
CA LYS A 85 -22.68 -8.18 -1.30
C LYS A 85 -22.65 -8.44 -2.79
N LYS A 86 -21.77 -7.75 -3.53
CA LYS A 86 -21.74 -7.77 -4.99
C LYS A 86 -20.78 -8.81 -5.56
N TYR A 87 -19.63 -8.98 -4.93
CA TYR A 87 -18.52 -9.79 -5.44
C TYR A 87 -18.16 -10.96 -4.53
N GLY A 88 -18.81 -11.15 -3.38
CA GLY A 88 -18.45 -12.18 -2.39
C GLY A 88 -18.35 -13.60 -2.97
N ALA A 89 -19.24 -13.96 -3.89
CA ALA A 89 -19.23 -15.28 -4.54
C ALA A 89 -18.20 -15.42 -5.68
N LYS A 90 -17.57 -14.33 -6.14
CA LYS A 90 -16.57 -14.38 -7.22
C LYS A 90 -15.28 -15.01 -6.74
N VAL A 91 -14.65 -15.78 -7.63
CA VAL A 91 -13.35 -16.40 -7.35
C VAL A 91 -12.25 -15.35 -7.55
N ILE A 92 -11.37 -15.26 -6.57
CA ILE A 92 -10.14 -14.47 -6.60
C ILE A 92 -8.94 -15.39 -6.46
N ARG A 93 -7.81 -14.97 -7.02
CA ARG A 93 -6.54 -15.69 -6.92
C ARG A 93 -5.64 -15.00 -5.89
N LEU A 94 -5.33 -15.72 -4.82
CA LEU A 94 -4.42 -15.25 -3.78
C LEU A 94 -2.98 -15.58 -4.14
N SER A 95 -2.06 -14.73 -3.70
CA SER A 95 -0.61 -14.87 -3.87
C SER A 95 0.06 -15.01 -2.51
N SER A 96 1.14 -15.80 -2.42
CA SER A 96 1.97 -15.82 -1.22
C SER A 96 2.77 -14.53 -1.05
N ALA A 97 2.96 -14.08 0.19
CA ALA A 97 3.57 -12.80 0.54
C ALA A 97 5.11 -12.73 0.43
N ASN A 98 5.78 -13.78 -0.05
CA ASN A 98 7.23 -13.76 -0.26
C ASN A 98 7.60 -13.11 -1.60
N THR A 99 8.87 -12.74 -1.79
CA THR A 99 9.39 -11.93 -2.92
C THR A 99 8.88 -12.35 -4.29
N TYR A 100 8.74 -13.66 -4.53
CA TYR A 100 8.34 -14.18 -5.85
C TYR A 100 6.88 -14.60 -5.95
N SER A 101 6.13 -14.61 -4.84
CA SER A 101 4.69 -14.91 -4.84
C SER A 101 4.31 -16.22 -5.55
N TYR A 102 5.17 -17.25 -5.51
CA TYR A 102 5.04 -18.45 -6.34
C TYR A 102 3.79 -19.27 -6.08
N ARG A 103 3.28 -19.29 -4.84
CA ARG A 103 2.10 -20.09 -4.50
C ARG A 103 0.85 -19.28 -4.77
N LYS A 104 -0.05 -19.89 -5.54
CA LYS A 104 -1.36 -19.34 -5.88
C LYS A 104 -2.47 -20.22 -5.32
N VAL A 105 -3.52 -19.62 -4.79
CA VAL A 105 -4.70 -20.33 -4.28
C VAL A 105 -5.96 -19.59 -4.70
N ASP A 106 -6.89 -20.32 -5.32
CA ASP A 106 -8.18 -19.76 -5.72
C ASP A 106 -9.21 -19.98 -4.62
N VAL A 107 -9.88 -18.91 -4.21
CA VAL A 107 -10.98 -18.92 -3.22
C VAL A 107 -12.03 -17.89 -3.62
N THR A 108 -13.23 -17.98 -3.07
CA THR A 108 -14.20 -16.88 -3.20
C THR A 108 -13.76 -15.66 -2.38
N LEU A 109 -14.11 -14.45 -2.81
CA LEU A 109 -13.84 -13.23 -2.02
C LEU A 109 -14.41 -13.34 -0.60
N ASP A 110 -15.62 -13.88 -0.43
CA ASP A 110 -16.25 -14.03 0.87
C ASP A 110 -15.40 -14.91 1.81
N LYS A 111 -15.08 -16.14 1.37
CA LYS A 111 -14.15 -17.01 2.10
C LYS A 111 -12.81 -16.34 2.44
N TYR A 112 -12.22 -15.59 1.50
CA TYR A 112 -10.98 -14.88 1.79
C TYR A 112 -11.16 -13.89 2.94
N VAL A 113 -12.17 -13.03 2.87
CA VAL A 113 -12.42 -11.97 3.86
C VAL A 113 -12.83 -12.53 5.23
N GLN A 114 -13.57 -13.64 5.27
CA GLN A 114 -14.12 -14.18 6.52
C GLN A 114 -13.19 -15.17 7.22
N GLU A 115 -12.39 -15.94 6.46
CA GLU A 115 -11.66 -17.10 7.01
C GLU A 115 -10.13 -17.01 6.86
N ILE A 116 -9.62 -16.31 5.85
CA ILE A 116 -8.20 -16.37 5.46
C ILE A 116 -7.47 -15.07 5.80
N MET A 117 -8.06 -13.93 5.42
CA MET A 117 -7.48 -12.61 5.66
C MET A 117 -7.45 -12.32 7.15
N LYS A 118 -6.25 -12.11 7.68
CA LYS A 118 -6.03 -11.79 9.09
C LYS A 118 -4.74 -10.99 9.27
N PRO A 119 -4.60 -10.24 10.38
CA PRO A 119 -3.34 -9.60 10.73
C PRO A 119 -2.19 -10.61 10.83
N GLN A 120 -1.01 -10.23 10.32
CA GLN A 120 0.21 -11.02 10.49
C GLN A 120 0.74 -10.96 11.92
N THR A 121 1.51 -12.00 12.29
CA THR A 121 2.39 -11.98 13.47
C THR A 121 3.84 -12.15 13.03
N LEU A 122 4.80 -11.79 13.91
CA LEU A 122 6.25 -11.96 13.61
C LEU A 122 6.67 -13.42 13.39
N GLY A 123 5.87 -14.38 13.87
CA GLY A 123 6.13 -15.82 13.66
C GLY A 123 5.58 -16.37 12.34
N MET A 124 4.80 -15.60 11.59
CA MET A 124 4.23 -16.05 10.31
C MET A 124 5.26 -15.93 9.18
N LEU A 125 5.32 -16.93 8.32
CA LEU A 125 6.18 -16.92 7.15
C LEU A 125 5.49 -16.28 5.94
N GLY A 126 6.26 -15.60 5.09
CA GLY A 126 5.72 -14.95 3.88
C GLY A 126 5.15 -15.95 2.87
N ASN A 127 5.75 -17.13 2.74
CA ASN A 127 5.30 -18.21 1.85
C ASN A 127 4.02 -18.95 2.35
N GLU A 128 3.59 -18.67 3.58
CA GLU A 128 2.38 -19.20 4.21
C GLU A 128 1.30 -18.11 4.38
N THR A 129 1.65 -16.86 4.15
CA THR A 129 0.70 -15.75 4.19
C THR A 129 0.17 -15.48 2.78
N PHE A 130 -1.15 -15.55 2.62
CA PHE A 130 -1.82 -15.33 1.35
C PHE A 130 -2.67 -14.07 1.40
N TYR A 131 -2.58 -13.24 0.36
CA TYR A 131 -3.48 -12.11 0.16
C TYR A 131 -3.77 -11.89 -1.31
N TRP A 132 -4.84 -11.15 -1.59
CA TRP A 132 -5.24 -10.85 -2.95
C TRP A 132 -4.44 -9.67 -3.48
N PHE A 133 -3.64 -9.92 -4.52
CA PHE A 133 -2.84 -8.91 -5.19
C PHE A 133 -2.59 -9.34 -6.63
N GLY A 134 -3.21 -8.63 -7.56
CA GLY A 134 -3.12 -8.93 -8.99
C GLY A 134 -3.89 -10.18 -9.38
N ASP A 135 -3.52 -10.75 -10.54
CA ASP A 135 -4.22 -11.87 -11.17
C ASP A 135 -5.75 -11.65 -11.27
N ASN A 136 -6.16 -10.38 -11.39
CA ASN A 136 -7.56 -10.00 -11.42
C ASN A 136 -8.17 -10.45 -12.77
N ASN A 137 -9.34 -11.09 -12.74
CA ASN A 137 -10.09 -11.38 -13.96
C ASN A 137 -10.78 -10.09 -14.45
N TYR A 138 -10.15 -9.37 -15.38
CA TYR A 138 -10.66 -8.09 -15.89
C TYR A 138 -12.07 -8.17 -16.47
N THR A 139 -12.48 -9.31 -17.02
CA THR A 139 -13.84 -9.46 -17.54
C THR A 139 -14.85 -9.54 -16.39
N GLU A 140 -14.54 -10.29 -15.34
CA GLU A 140 -15.40 -10.38 -14.18
C GLU A 140 -15.39 -9.12 -13.32
N TRP A 141 -14.28 -8.40 -13.27
CA TRP A 141 -14.09 -7.22 -12.42
C TRP A 141 -14.23 -5.90 -13.19
N GLN A 142 -14.64 -5.95 -14.47
CA GLN A 142 -14.77 -4.79 -15.35
C GLN A 142 -15.59 -3.67 -14.71
N GLU A 143 -16.75 -3.98 -14.14
CA GLU A 143 -17.64 -2.97 -13.55
C GLU A 143 -16.98 -2.18 -12.40
N LEU A 144 -16.04 -2.79 -11.68
CA LEU A 144 -15.26 -2.10 -10.65
C LEU A 144 -14.13 -1.28 -11.29
N PHE A 145 -13.40 -1.85 -12.24
CA PHE A 145 -12.25 -1.21 -12.87
C PHE A 145 -12.63 -0.04 -13.77
N ASP A 146 -13.79 -0.08 -14.43
CA ASP A 146 -14.30 1.02 -15.26
C ASP A 146 -14.62 2.28 -14.43
N LYS A 147 -14.73 2.16 -13.10
CA LYS A 147 -14.95 3.29 -12.18
C LYS A 147 -13.65 3.90 -11.66
N TYR A 148 -12.53 3.21 -11.81
CA TYR A 148 -11.24 3.69 -11.32
C TYR A 148 -10.69 4.74 -12.28
N ILE A 149 -10.35 5.91 -11.74
CA ILE A 149 -9.63 6.94 -12.47
C ILE A 149 -8.15 6.74 -12.18
N PRO A 150 -7.33 6.37 -13.19
CA PRO A 150 -5.91 6.14 -12.99
C PRO A 150 -5.14 7.45 -12.77
N PRO A 151 -3.91 7.37 -12.25
CA PRO A 151 -3.02 8.51 -12.14
C PRO A 151 -2.89 9.29 -13.46
N PRO A 152 -2.90 10.63 -13.44
CA PRO A 152 -2.91 11.46 -14.65
C PRO A 152 -1.54 11.54 -15.36
N TYR A 153 -0.54 10.80 -14.87
CA TYR A 153 0.83 10.85 -15.35
C TYR A 153 1.15 9.65 -16.24
N SER A 154 1.75 9.90 -17.39
CA SER A 154 2.06 8.87 -18.39
C SER A 154 3.54 8.79 -18.72
N LEU A 155 3.99 7.62 -19.18
CA LEU A 155 5.33 7.42 -19.74
C LEU A 155 5.20 7.18 -21.25
N PRO A 156 6.05 7.80 -22.11
CA PRO A 156 5.96 7.62 -23.55
C PRO A 156 6.06 6.15 -23.97
N GLY A 157 5.08 5.67 -24.73
CA GLY A 157 5.06 4.32 -25.28
C GLY A 157 4.66 3.21 -24.30
N LEU A 158 4.34 3.54 -23.05
CA LEU A 158 3.87 2.56 -22.05
C LEU A 158 2.36 2.70 -21.81
N THR A 159 1.73 1.59 -21.47
CA THR A 159 0.31 1.52 -21.11
C THR A 159 0.12 0.97 -19.71
N GLY A 160 -0.96 1.37 -19.05
CA GLY A 160 -1.27 0.95 -17.68
C GLY A 160 -2.07 -0.35 -17.62
N VAL A 161 -1.68 -1.24 -16.71
CA VAL A 161 -2.40 -2.46 -16.35
C VAL A 161 -2.63 -2.47 -14.85
N TYR A 162 -3.89 -2.63 -14.44
CA TYR A 162 -4.27 -2.63 -13.02
C TYR A 162 -3.87 -3.89 -12.24
N SER A 163 -3.59 -3.72 -10.96
CA SER A 163 -3.50 -4.80 -10.00
C SER A 163 -4.22 -4.37 -8.74
N PHE A 164 -5.43 -4.85 -8.58
CA PHE A 164 -6.26 -4.58 -7.41
C PHE A 164 -5.99 -5.60 -6.32
N GLY A 165 -5.98 -5.15 -5.07
CA GLY A 165 -5.67 -5.99 -3.94
C GLY A 165 -6.43 -5.62 -2.66
N LEU A 166 -6.54 -6.62 -1.81
CA LEU A 166 -7.09 -6.53 -0.46
C LEU A 166 -6.22 -7.41 0.43
N ALA A 167 -5.72 -6.86 1.53
CA ALA A 167 -4.77 -7.56 2.39
C ALA A 167 -4.95 -7.19 3.87
N GLY A 168 -4.70 -8.16 4.75
CA GLY A 168 -4.71 -7.94 6.19
C GLY A 168 -3.50 -7.13 6.67
N ALA A 169 -3.62 -6.55 7.86
CA ALA A 169 -2.55 -5.80 8.50
C ALA A 169 -1.23 -6.60 8.64
N GLY A 170 -0.10 -5.92 8.55
CA GLY A 170 1.24 -6.53 8.64
C GLY A 170 1.67 -7.34 7.41
N THR A 171 0.79 -7.54 6.42
CA THR A 171 1.16 -8.19 5.14
C THR A 171 1.92 -7.24 4.22
N GLY A 172 2.59 -7.78 3.20
CA GLY A 172 3.35 -6.98 2.25
C GLY A 172 4.11 -7.85 1.26
N VAL A 173 4.93 -7.23 0.41
CA VAL A 173 5.95 -7.93 -0.38
C VAL A 173 7.33 -7.42 0.05
N PRO A 174 8.29 -8.30 0.35
CA PRO A 174 9.68 -7.90 0.58
C PRO A 174 10.27 -7.22 -0.67
N PHE A 175 11.51 -6.73 -0.56
CA PHE A 175 12.16 -6.06 -1.67
C PHE A 175 12.16 -6.89 -2.96
N HIS A 176 11.73 -6.25 -4.04
CA HIS A 176 11.77 -6.73 -5.42
C HIS A 176 11.82 -5.53 -6.36
N PHE A 177 11.91 -5.77 -7.67
CA PHE A 177 11.81 -4.72 -8.67
C PHE A 177 11.15 -5.27 -9.94
N HIS A 178 10.61 -4.35 -10.74
CA HIS A 178 10.07 -4.62 -12.07
C HIS A 178 9.97 -3.28 -12.83
N GLY A 179 9.15 -3.23 -13.89
CA GLY A 179 8.86 -2.00 -14.62
C GLY A 179 8.22 -0.91 -13.74
N PRO A 180 8.13 0.33 -14.27
CA PRO A 180 7.59 1.45 -13.51
C PRO A 180 6.10 1.31 -13.24
N GLY A 181 5.59 2.08 -12.28
CA GLY A 181 4.18 2.08 -11.98
C GLY A 181 3.77 2.99 -10.84
N PHE A 182 2.48 2.96 -10.56
CA PHE A 182 1.86 3.69 -9.47
C PHE A 182 1.22 2.72 -8.48
N GLY A 183 1.21 3.08 -7.20
CA GLY A 183 0.41 2.44 -6.17
C GLY A 183 -0.50 3.46 -5.49
N GLU A 184 -1.76 3.11 -5.29
CA GLU A 184 -2.77 3.93 -4.61
C GLU A 184 -3.40 3.13 -3.47
N VAL A 185 -3.62 3.80 -2.33
CA VAL A 185 -4.37 3.22 -1.21
C VAL A 185 -5.81 3.72 -1.27
N ILE A 186 -6.75 2.78 -1.25
CA ILE A 186 -8.20 3.06 -1.30
C ILE A 186 -8.79 3.05 0.11
N TYR A 187 -8.36 2.09 0.92
CA TYR A 187 -8.62 2.02 2.36
C TYR A 187 -7.38 1.53 3.07
N GLY A 188 -7.19 2.01 4.29
CA GLY A 188 -6.03 1.69 5.12
C GLY A 188 -4.81 2.55 4.82
N ARG A 189 -3.63 2.02 5.12
CA ARG A 189 -2.33 2.68 4.99
C ARG A 189 -1.26 1.67 4.59
N LYS A 190 -0.38 2.09 3.68
CA LYS A 190 0.72 1.24 3.19
C LYS A 190 2.05 1.98 3.32
N ARG A 191 3.01 1.37 4.00
CA ARG A 191 4.39 1.84 4.07
C ARG A 191 5.21 1.25 2.92
N TRP A 192 5.97 2.10 2.27
CA TRP A 192 6.88 1.78 1.19
C TRP A 192 8.31 2.02 1.62
N PHE A 193 9.20 1.14 1.17
CA PHE A 193 10.65 1.24 1.35
C PHE A 193 11.28 1.10 -0.02
N MET A 194 12.14 2.02 -0.42
CA MET A 194 12.65 2.13 -1.78
C MET A 194 14.14 2.43 -1.83
N LEU A 195 14.85 1.73 -2.71
CA LEU A 195 16.28 1.92 -2.97
C LEU A 195 16.51 2.00 -4.48
N PRO A 196 17.48 2.83 -4.91
CA PRO A 196 17.77 2.95 -6.33
C PRO A 196 18.37 1.65 -6.87
N PRO A 197 18.29 1.38 -8.19
CA PRO A 197 18.65 0.09 -8.78
C PRO A 197 20.07 -0.40 -8.44
N GLU A 198 21.02 0.52 -8.32
CA GLU A 198 22.43 0.27 -8.01
C GLU A 198 22.68 -0.16 -6.55
N LYS A 199 21.70 0.03 -5.65
CA LYS A 199 21.84 -0.27 -4.22
C LYS A 199 20.94 -1.44 -3.85
N THR A 200 21.53 -2.64 -3.91
CA THR A 200 20.82 -3.87 -3.54
C THR A 200 20.50 -3.88 -2.03
N PRO A 201 19.21 -4.01 -1.63
CA PRO A 201 18.84 -4.08 -0.23
C PRO A 201 19.39 -5.33 0.46
N HIS A 202 19.71 -5.21 1.75
CA HIS A 202 19.97 -6.35 2.61
C HIS A 202 18.65 -6.89 3.17
N PHE A 203 18.19 -8.04 2.68
CA PHE A 203 16.97 -8.70 3.14
C PHE A 203 16.99 -10.21 2.81
N HIS A 204 16.14 -10.98 3.49
CA HIS A 204 15.94 -12.39 3.17
C HIS A 204 14.64 -12.59 2.35
N PRO A 205 14.69 -13.20 1.15
CA PRO A 205 13.56 -13.22 0.21
C PRO A 205 12.33 -14.03 0.66
N ASN A 206 12.50 -14.90 1.68
CA ASN A 206 11.39 -15.67 2.26
C ASN A 206 10.88 -15.11 3.60
N ARG A 207 11.51 -14.06 4.14
CA ARG A 207 11.01 -13.37 5.35
C ARG A 207 10.01 -12.30 4.93
N THR A 208 9.04 -12.00 5.80
CA THR A 208 8.05 -10.96 5.52
C THR A 208 8.68 -9.57 5.63
N THR A 209 8.08 -8.56 4.98
CA THR A 209 8.49 -7.16 5.20
C THR A 209 8.35 -6.75 6.66
N LEU A 210 7.37 -7.31 7.39
CA LEU A 210 7.18 -7.07 8.81
C LEU A 210 8.36 -7.61 9.64
N GLN A 211 8.81 -8.84 9.37
CA GLN A 211 10.00 -9.40 10.01
C GLN A 211 11.24 -8.57 9.71
N TRP A 212 11.44 -8.19 8.45
CA TRP A 212 12.55 -7.32 8.05
C TRP A 212 12.52 -5.97 8.78
N LEU A 213 11.34 -5.34 8.91
CA LEU A 213 11.18 -4.06 9.60
C LEU A 213 11.56 -4.13 11.09
N TYR A 214 11.33 -5.27 11.74
CA TYR A 214 11.59 -5.43 13.17
C TYR A 214 13.00 -5.89 13.49
N GLU A 215 13.59 -6.72 12.64
CA GLU A 215 14.84 -7.42 12.95
C GLU A 215 16.03 -6.89 12.15
N ASP A 216 15.82 -6.43 10.91
CA ASP A 216 16.90 -6.05 10.00
C ASP A 216 17.00 -4.51 9.86
N TYR A 217 15.86 -3.82 9.72
CA TYR A 217 15.81 -2.36 9.51
C TYR A 217 16.49 -1.54 10.64
N PRO A 218 16.33 -1.86 11.94
CA PRO A 218 16.99 -1.12 13.03
C PRO A 218 18.52 -1.25 13.01
N GLU A 219 19.04 -2.30 12.39
CA GLU A 219 20.47 -2.63 12.34
C GLU A 219 21.14 -2.08 11.07
N LEU A 220 20.39 -1.44 10.17
CA LEU A 220 20.95 -0.86 8.95
C LEU A 220 21.91 0.30 9.29
N HIS A 221 23.04 0.33 8.59
CA HIS A 221 23.88 1.52 8.59
C HIS A 221 23.08 2.71 8.03
N PRO A 222 23.25 3.95 8.53
CA PRO A 222 22.48 5.10 8.04
C PRO A 222 22.55 5.34 6.54
N LEU A 223 23.69 5.01 5.91
CA LEU A 223 23.86 5.10 4.46
C LEU A 223 23.14 3.99 3.68
N ASP A 224 22.74 2.91 4.35
CA ASP A 224 22.04 1.76 3.79
C ASP A 224 20.52 1.86 3.89
N GLY A 225 20.02 2.80 4.70
CA GLY A 225 18.59 3.08 4.84
C GLY A 225 17.87 3.34 3.50
N PRO A 226 16.64 2.83 3.32
CA PRO A 226 15.83 3.11 2.14
C PRO A 226 15.21 4.51 2.22
N LEU A 227 14.82 5.06 1.08
CA LEU A 227 13.75 6.06 1.07
C LEU A 227 12.47 5.39 1.56
N GLU A 228 11.65 6.08 2.32
CA GLU A 228 10.41 5.51 2.83
C GLU A 228 9.32 6.53 2.95
N CYS A 229 8.08 6.06 2.86
CA CYS A 229 6.91 6.86 3.18
C CYS A 229 5.73 5.95 3.50
N THR A 230 4.87 6.39 4.41
CA THR A 230 3.53 5.80 4.59
C THR A 230 2.55 6.59 3.75
N ILE A 231 1.95 5.94 2.75
CA ILE A 231 0.87 6.53 1.98
C ILE A 231 -0.49 6.15 2.58
N ASN A 232 -1.38 7.12 2.62
CA ASN A 232 -2.72 7.05 3.18
C ASN A 232 -3.76 6.94 2.06
N GLN A 233 -5.02 6.80 2.44
CA GLN A 233 -6.15 6.79 1.51
C GLN A 233 -6.11 7.97 0.53
N GLY A 234 -6.20 7.67 -0.77
CA GLY A 234 -6.16 8.61 -1.89
C GLY A 234 -4.77 9.11 -2.27
N GLU A 235 -3.72 8.76 -1.53
CA GLU A 235 -2.34 9.12 -1.88
C GLU A 235 -1.75 8.11 -2.87
N LEU A 236 -1.04 8.63 -3.87
CA LEU A 236 -0.30 7.84 -4.86
C LEU A 236 1.16 7.77 -4.47
N ILE A 237 1.81 6.66 -4.81
CA ILE A 237 3.26 6.58 -4.93
C ILE A 237 3.63 6.17 -6.35
N TYR A 238 4.57 6.88 -6.96
CA TYR A 238 5.21 6.46 -8.20
C TYR A 238 6.53 5.76 -7.89
N PHE A 239 6.76 4.61 -8.52
CA PHE A 239 8.04 3.90 -8.51
C PHE A 239 8.62 3.80 -9.93
N PRO A 240 9.86 4.27 -10.16
CA PRO A 240 10.50 4.17 -11.48
C PRO A 240 10.94 2.74 -11.83
N ASP A 241 11.30 2.55 -13.10
CA ASP A 241 11.83 1.28 -13.60
C ASP A 241 12.99 0.77 -12.75
N ARG A 242 12.97 -0.54 -12.42
CA ARG A 242 14.02 -1.27 -11.69
C ARG A 242 14.33 -0.77 -10.28
N TRP A 243 13.58 0.18 -9.72
CA TRP A 243 13.74 0.57 -8.32
C TRP A 243 13.38 -0.59 -7.40
N TRP A 244 14.27 -0.90 -6.46
CA TRP A 244 13.97 -1.85 -5.39
C TRP A 244 12.87 -1.27 -4.52
N HIS A 245 11.83 -2.04 -4.27
CA HIS A 245 10.75 -1.63 -3.39
C HIS A 245 10.23 -2.79 -2.54
N GLY A 246 10.04 -2.52 -1.26
CA GLY A 246 9.33 -3.35 -0.30
C GLY A 246 8.07 -2.63 0.18
N THR A 247 7.00 -3.38 0.41
CA THR A 247 5.71 -2.83 0.85
C THR A 247 5.24 -3.49 2.13
N LEU A 248 4.50 -2.74 2.96
CA LEU A 248 3.91 -3.20 4.20
C LEU A 248 2.55 -2.51 4.41
N ASN A 249 1.47 -3.30 4.44
CA ASN A 249 0.15 -2.85 4.86
C ASN A 249 0.18 -2.66 6.38
N ILE A 250 -0.03 -1.44 6.85
CA ILE A 250 0.02 -1.12 8.29
C ILE A 250 -1.23 -1.68 8.98
N ASP A 251 -2.36 -1.49 8.34
CA ASP A 251 -3.69 -1.97 8.70
C ASP A 251 -4.29 -2.71 7.50
N THR A 252 -5.48 -3.30 7.69
CA THR A 252 -6.19 -3.95 6.59
C THR A 252 -6.43 -2.95 5.47
N SER A 253 -5.90 -3.27 4.28
CA SER A 253 -5.75 -2.30 3.20
C SER A 253 -6.43 -2.80 1.92
N VAL A 254 -7.19 -1.92 1.29
CA VAL A 254 -7.62 -2.04 -0.11
C VAL A 254 -6.74 -1.11 -0.92
N PHE A 255 -6.18 -1.62 -2.01
CA PHE A 255 -5.22 -0.86 -2.81
C PHE A 255 -5.28 -1.28 -4.28
N ILE A 256 -4.77 -0.40 -5.13
CA ILE A 256 -4.66 -0.66 -6.56
C ILE A 256 -3.31 -0.15 -7.06
N SER A 257 -2.67 -0.94 -7.91
CA SER A 257 -1.47 -0.52 -8.63
C SER A 257 -1.77 -0.39 -10.11
N THR A 258 -1.12 0.58 -10.77
CA THR A 258 -1.10 0.68 -12.23
C THR A 258 0.33 0.40 -12.69
N PHE A 259 0.58 -0.81 -13.19
CA PHE A 259 1.87 -1.19 -13.76
C PHE A 259 1.97 -0.68 -15.20
N LEU A 260 3.11 -0.09 -15.55
CA LEU A 260 3.34 0.48 -16.87
C LEU A 260 4.25 -0.46 -17.67
N GLY A 261 3.76 -0.91 -18.82
CA GLY A 261 4.47 -1.83 -19.71
C GLY A 261 4.01 -1.77 -21.17
#